data_AF-A0A7U6KN42-F1
#
_entry.id   AF-A0A7U6KN42-F1
#
_cell.length_a   1.000
_cell.length_b   1.000
_cell.length_c   1.000
_cell.angle_alpha   90.00
_cell.angle_beta   90.00
_cell.angle_gamma   90.00
#
_symmetry.space_group_name_H-M   'P 1'
#
loop_
_entity.id
_entity.type
_entity.pdbx_description
1 polymer ?
#
loop_
_entity_poly.entity_id
_entity_poly.type
_entity_poly.pdbx_seq_one_letter_code
_entity_poly.pdbx_strand_id
1 'polypeptide(L)'
;MTNIFDTQIALSYLTGQLQMGYQQALADQLDMHIDKEHSQSDWLQRPLTDEQEQYAIDDVRYLPALYLSIEHALKAQGLYDYVWADCQLYASDLYDLQHVEDEAMYLTMADYRYNSQQMAILKGIATWREELARATNQPRTFIIKKQAVREIVTEKPNSMRELAHKTTMHRSMLRLYGEELLKIIRNAKNLPPAEHPACLVPPYRSKNKNPVKSSAASD
;
A
#
# COMPACT_ATOMS: atom_id res chain seq x y z
N MET A 1 3.88 -16.60 -4.89
CA MET A 1 3.16 -16.93 -6.14
C MET A 1 4.22 -17.14 -7.23
N THR A 2 4.06 -18.13 -8.12
CA THR A 2 5.07 -18.44 -9.15
C THR A 2 4.41 -18.42 -10.54
N ASN A 3 5.16 -18.04 -11.58
CA ASN A 3 4.71 -18.07 -12.98
C ASN A 3 3.58 -17.05 -13.29
N ILE A 4 3.76 -15.81 -12.85
CA ILE A 4 2.85 -14.69 -13.14
C ILE A 4 3.48 -13.79 -14.21
N PHE A 5 2.70 -13.40 -15.21
CA PHE A 5 3.07 -12.39 -16.20
C PHE A 5 2.08 -11.23 -16.14
N ASP A 6 2.58 -10.03 -15.85
CA ASP A 6 1.76 -8.82 -15.78
C ASP A 6 1.86 -8.04 -17.10
N THR A 7 0.74 -7.95 -17.82
CA THR A 7 0.68 -7.27 -19.12
C THR A 7 0.91 -5.77 -19.00
N GLN A 8 0.59 -5.14 -17.86
CA GLN A 8 0.85 -3.72 -17.64
C GLN A 8 2.35 -3.44 -17.44
N ILE A 9 3.04 -4.28 -16.65
CA ILE A 9 4.51 -4.20 -16.52
C ILE A 9 5.14 -4.36 -17.90
N ALA A 10 4.72 -5.39 -18.65
CA ALA A 10 5.25 -5.67 -19.99
C ALA A 10 5.03 -4.52 -20.98
N LEU A 11 3.84 -3.90 -20.99
CA LEU A 11 3.53 -2.75 -21.83
C LEU A 11 4.31 -1.50 -21.42
N SER A 12 4.64 -1.34 -20.14
CA SER A 12 5.47 -0.22 -19.70
C SER A 12 6.88 -0.27 -20.30
N TYR A 13 7.43 -1.47 -20.49
CA TYR A 13 8.71 -1.67 -21.18
C TYR A 13 8.62 -1.35 -22.68
N LEU A 14 7.54 -1.75 -23.33
CA LEU A 14 7.35 -1.52 -24.77
C LEU A 14 7.00 -0.07 -25.12
N THR A 15 6.26 0.62 -24.26
CA THR A 15 5.63 1.92 -24.58
C THR A 15 6.14 3.08 -23.74
N GLY A 16 6.82 2.81 -22.63
CA GLY A 16 7.19 3.81 -21.62
C GLY A 16 6.02 4.29 -20.75
N GLN A 17 4.81 3.78 -20.95
CA GLN A 17 3.62 4.16 -20.16
C GLN A 17 3.44 3.24 -18.95
N LEU A 18 3.70 3.76 -17.74
CA LEU A 18 3.68 2.98 -16.51
C LEU A 18 2.28 2.51 -16.05
N GLN A 19 1.22 3.19 -16.48
CA GLN A 19 -0.16 2.96 -16.01
C GLN A 19 -1.13 2.77 -17.18
N MET A 20 -0.73 1.97 -18.16
CA MET A 20 -1.62 1.63 -19.27
C MET A 20 -2.79 0.78 -18.75
N GLY A 21 -4.02 1.22 -19.06
CA GLY A 21 -5.24 0.49 -18.72
C GLY A 21 -5.52 -0.64 -19.71
N TYR A 22 -6.23 -1.68 -19.25
CA TYR A 22 -6.53 -2.87 -20.07
C TYR A 22 -7.25 -2.55 -21.39
N GLN A 23 -8.27 -1.67 -21.39
CA GLN A 23 -8.96 -1.28 -22.62
C GLN A 23 -8.02 -0.62 -23.64
N GLN A 24 -7.14 0.26 -23.16
CA GLN A 24 -6.14 0.91 -24.01
C GLN A 24 -5.15 -0.12 -24.56
N ALA A 25 -4.73 -1.07 -23.73
CA ALA A 25 -3.86 -2.16 -24.16
C ALA A 25 -4.49 -3.01 -25.28
N LEU A 26 -5.78 -3.34 -25.18
CA LEU A 26 -6.51 -4.08 -26.21
C LEU A 26 -6.63 -3.29 -27.52
N ALA A 27 -6.94 -1.99 -27.43
CA ALA A 27 -7.03 -1.12 -28.59
C ALA A 27 -5.67 -1.01 -29.30
N ASP A 28 -4.59 -0.74 -28.55
CA ASP A 28 -3.27 -0.51 -29.12
C ASP A 28 -2.62 -1.78 -29.67
N GLN A 29 -2.80 -2.92 -29.00
CA GLN A 29 -2.09 -4.17 -29.35
C GLN A 29 -2.90 -5.09 -30.26
N LEU A 30 -4.23 -5.04 -30.19
CA LEU A 30 -5.12 -5.97 -30.89
C LEU A 30 -6.20 -5.28 -31.75
N ASP A 31 -6.25 -3.95 -31.79
CA ASP A 31 -7.31 -3.16 -32.45
C ASP A 31 -8.73 -3.52 -31.93
N MET A 32 -8.81 -3.91 -30.65
CA MET A 32 -10.04 -4.37 -30.01
C MET A 32 -10.60 -3.32 -29.04
N HIS A 33 -11.90 -3.10 -29.13
CA HIS A 33 -12.63 -2.17 -28.28
C HIS A 33 -13.65 -2.93 -27.44
N ILE A 34 -13.63 -2.70 -26.13
CA ILE A 34 -14.59 -3.27 -25.17
C ILE A 34 -15.29 -2.14 -24.42
N ASP A 35 -16.57 -2.33 -24.10
CA ASP A 35 -17.37 -1.32 -23.40
C ASP A 35 -16.94 -1.19 -21.93
N LYS A 36 -17.17 0.00 -21.34
CA LYS A 36 -16.61 0.40 -20.04
C LYS A 36 -17.61 0.29 -18.88
N GLU A 37 -18.56 -0.61 -19.00
CA GLU A 37 -19.72 -0.64 -18.11
C GLU A 37 -19.51 -1.69 -17.02
N HIS A 38 -19.84 -1.37 -15.76
CA HIS A 38 -19.84 -2.28 -14.58
C HIS A 38 -18.56 -2.43 -13.73
N SER A 39 -17.46 -1.72 -14.02
CA SER A 39 -16.25 -1.73 -13.14
C SER A 39 -16.52 -1.30 -11.69
N GLN A 40 -17.56 -0.49 -11.44
CA GLN A 40 -17.99 -0.04 -10.11
C GLN A 40 -19.39 -0.57 -9.71
N SER A 41 -19.81 -1.72 -10.26
CA SER A 41 -21.09 -2.35 -9.91
C SER A 41 -21.05 -3.09 -8.56
N ASP A 42 -22.22 -3.42 -8.00
CA ASP A 42 -22.30 -4.28 -6.81
C ASP A 42 -22.04 -5.74 -7.19
N TRP A 43 -20.78 -6.16 -7.07
CA TRP A 43 -20.34 -7.54 -7.33
C TRP A 43 -20.75 -8.55 -6.25
N LEU A 44 -21.35 -8.09 -5.14
CA LEU A 44 -21.91 -8.96 -4.10
C LEU A 44 -23.38 -9.29 -4.35
N GLN A 45 -24.07 -8.52 -5.20
CA GLN A 45 -25.46 -8.79 -5.59
C GLN A 45 -25.62 -10.21 -6.16
N ARG A 46 -26.71 -10.90 -5.81
CA ARG A 46 -27.10 -12.17 -6.44
C ARG A 46 -28.59 -12.19 -6.82
N PRO A 47 -28.96 -12.70 -8.03
CA PRO A 47 -28.04 -13.11 -9.10
C PRO A 47 -27.27 -11.91 -9.68
N LEU A 48 -26.15 -12.19 -10.35
CA LEU A 48 -25.47 -11.18 -11.17
C LEU A 48 -26.37 -10.81 -12.35
N THR A 49 -26.23 -9.60 -12.87
CA THR A 49 -26.91 -9.22 -14.12
C THR A 49 -26.13 -9.74 -15.33
N ASP A 50 -26.81 -9.91 -16.46
CA ASP A 50 -26.17 -10.36 -17.70
C ASP A 50 -25.01 -9.44 -18.11
N GLU A 51 -25.13 -8.13 -17.85
CA GLU A 51 -24.07 -7.17 -18.14
C GLU A 51 -22.86 -7.31 -17.22
N GLN A 52 -23.06 -7.66 -15.94
CA GLN A 52 -21.97 -7.98 -15.02
C GLN A 52 -21.23 -9.25 -15.44
N GLU A 53 -21.96 -10.29 -15.87
CA GLU A 53 -21.36 -11.51 -16.38
C GLU A 53 -20.54 -11.25 -17.65
N GLN A 54 -21.10 -10.48 -18.60
CA GLN A 54 -20.42 -10.13 -19.84
C GLN A 54 -19.14 -9.31 -19.57
N TYR A 55 -19.22 -8.31 -18.70
CA TYR A 55 -18.04 -7.52 -18.30
C TYR A 55 -16.94 -8.40 -17.70
N ALA A 56 -17.29 -9.31 -16.79
CA ALA A 56 -16.32 -10.20 -16.15
C ALA A 56 -15.65 -11.16 -17.16
N ILE A 57 -16.36 -11.58 -18.20
CA ILE A 57 -15.81 -12.38 -19.31
C ILE A 57 -14.81 -11.56 -20.13
N ASP A 58 -15.17 -10.30 -20.47
CA ASP A 58 -14.33 -9.43 -21.30
C ASP A 58 -13.00 -9.04 -20.62
N ASP A 59 -12.99 -8.97 -19.28
CA ASP A 59 -11.78 -8.73 -18.46
C ASP A 59 -10.73 -9.87 -18.57
N VAL A 60 -11.10 -11.06 -19.06
CA VAL A 60 -10.18 -12.21 -19.14
C VAL A 60 -10.03 -12.83 -20.53
N ARG A 61 -11.07 -12.82 -21.36
CA ARG A 61 -11.08 -13.60 -22.62
C ARG A 61 -10.03 -13.16 -23.64
N TYR A 62 -9.57 -11.91 -23.57
CA TYR A 62 -8.57 -11.36 -24.48
C TYR A 62 -7.14 -11.36 -23.92
N LEU A 63 -6.96 -11.63 -22.62
CA LEU A 63 -5.63 -11.67 -22.00
C LEU A 63 -4.65 -12.66 -22.68
N PRO A 64 -5.06 -13.86 -23.12
CA PRO A 64 -4.14 -14.76 -23.81
C PRO A 64 -3.62 -14.20 -25.14
N ALA A 65 -4.50 -13.59 -25.94
CA ALA A 65 -4.12 -12.97 -27.21
C ALA A 65 -3.22 -11.75 -26.98
N LEU A 66 -3.55 -10.93 -25.98
CA LEU A 66 -2.75 -9.78 -25.57
C LEU A 66 -1.35 -10.21 -25.12
N TYR A 67 -1.27 -11.24 -24.27
CA TYR A 67 0.00 -11.82 -23.82
C TYR A 67 0.88 -12.25 -25.00
N LEU A 68 0.33 -13.01 -25.95
CA LEU A 68 1.11 -13.51 -27.10
C LEU A 68 1.64 -12.36 -27.97
N SER A 69 0.83 -11.32 -28.19
CA SER A 69 1.25 -10.12 -28.93
C SER A 69 2.43 -9.41 -28.23
N ILE A 70 2.29 -9.17 -26.92
CA ILE A 70 3.31 -8.52 -26.10
C ILE A 70 4.58 -9.37 -26.01
N GLU A 71 4.45 -10.68 -25.78
CA GLU A 71 5.58 -11.60 -25.70
C GLU A 71 6.40 -11.56 -26.99
N HIS A 72 5.74 -11.63 -28.15
CA HIS A 72 6.41 -11.55 -29.44
C HIS A 72 7.19 -10.24 -29.59
N ALA A 73 6.56 -9.10 -29.26
CA ALA A 73 7.21 -7.80 -29.31
C ALA A 73 8.42 -7.68 -28.36
N LEU A 74 8.30 -8.19 -27.14
CA LEU A 74 9.39 -8.20 -26.15
C LEU A 74 10.56 -9.07 -26.58
N LYS A 75 10.29 -10.27 -27.12
CA LYS A 75 11.33 -11.18 -27.62
C LYS A 75 12.06 -10.56 -28.80
N ALA A 76 11.37 -9.87 -29.70
CA ALA A 76 11.99 -9.15 -30.82
C ALA A 76 12.94 -8.03 -30.37
N GLN A 77 12.70 -7.42 -29.21
CA GLN A 77 13.56 -6.38 -28.64
C GLN A 77 14.58 -6.90 -27.61
N GLY A 78 14.59 -8.21 -27.31
CA GLY A 78 15.46 -8.80 -26.28
C GLY A 78 15.11 -8.35 -24.85
N LEU A 79 13.87 -7.94 -24.60
CA LEU A 79 13.41 -7.40 -23.31
C LEU A 79 12.67 -8.42 -22.44
N TYR A 80 12.29 -9.58 -23.00
CA TYR A 80 11.40 -10.54 -22.35
C TYR A 80 11.89 -10.99 -20.97
N ASP A 81 13.17 -11.34 -20.83
CA ASP A 81 13.71 -11.87 -19.57
C ASP A 81 13.71 -10.82 -18.45
N TYR A 82 13.90 -9.54 -18.77
CA TYR A 82 13.81 -8.44 -17.80
C TYR A 82 12.37 -8.26 -17.30
N VAL A 83 11.41 -8.25 -18.23
CA VAL A 83 9.98 -8.19 -17.90
C VAL A 83 9.56 -9.38 -17.05
N TRP A 84 10.03 -10.58 -17.41
CA TRP A 84 9.75 -11.79 -16.65
C TRP A 84 10.24 -11.69 -15.21
N ALA A 85 11.49 -11.23 -15.03
CA ALA A 85 12.09 -11.03 -13.72
C ALA A 85 11.30 -10.01 -12.88
N ASP A 86 10.93 -8.87 -13.47
CA ASP A 86 10.13 -7.84 -12.78
C ASP A 86 8.73 -8.33 -12.42
N CYS A 87 8.07 -9.12 -13.28
CA CYS A 87 6.79 -9.74 -12.95
C CYS A 87 6.91 -10.70 -11.76
N GLN A 88 7.97 -11.52 -11.71
CA GLN A 88 8.20 -12.41 -10.57
C GLN A 88 8.52 -11.62 -9.29
N LEU A 89 9.34 -10.58 -9.39
CA LEU A 89 9.68 -9.72 -8.25
C LEU A 89 8.42 -9.03 -7.70
N TYR A 90 7.62 -8.43 -8.57
CA TYR A 90 6.37 -7.78 -8.17
C TYR A 90 5.39 -8.75 -7.50
N ALA A 91 5.24 -9.96 -8.06
CA ALA A 91 4.42 -11.01 -7.46
C ALA A 91 4.95 -11.46 -6.08
N SER A 92 6.27 -11.51 -5.90
CA SER A 92 6.90 -11.81 -4.61
C SER A 92 6.66 -10.69 -3.60
N ASP A 93 6.91 -9.44 -3.99
CA ASP A 93 6.73 -8.27 -3.11
C ASP A 93 5.28 -8.14 -2.65
N LEU A 94 4.30 -8.36 -3.54
CA LEU A 94 2.89 -8.38 -3.18
C LEU A 94 2.55 -9.49 -2.20
N TYR A 95 3.12 -10.68 -2.39
CA TYR A 95 2.95 -11.79 -1.46
C TYR A 95 3.51 -11.43 -0.07
N ASP A 96 4.73 -10.91 -0.01
CA ASP A 96 5.38 -10.53 1.25
C ASP A 96 4.62 -9.40 1.96
N LEU A 97 4.11 -8.42 1.23
CA LEU A 97 3.29 -7.34 1.79
C LEU A 97 1.97 -7.82 2.42
N GLN A 98 1.39 -8.90 1.88
CA GLN A 98 0.17 -9.50 2.44
C GLN A 98 0.46 -10.44 3.62
N HIS A 99 1.70 -10.90 3.76
CA HIS A 99 2.14 -11.83 4.79
C HIS A 99 3.11 -11.20 5.80
N VAL A 100 3.12 -9.87 5.91
CA VAL A 100 3.81 -9.18 6.99
C VAL A 100 3.26 -9.71 8.32
N GLU A 101 4.14 -10.26 9.15
CA GLU A 101 3.76 -10.72 10.48
C GLU A 101 3.05 -9.60 11.25
N ASP A 102 1.96 -9.92 11.94
CA ASP A 102 1.17 -8.94 12.69
C ASP A 102 2.06 -8.14 13.67
N GLU A 103 3.11 -8.78 14.19
CA GLU A 103 4.11 -8.17 15.08
C GLU A 103 4.99 -7.10 14.41
N ALA A 104 5.15 -7.14 13.08
CA ALA A 104 5.96 -6.22 12.30
C ALA A 104 5.11 -5.14 11.60
N MET A 105 3.79 -5.29 11.53
CA MET A 105 2.89 -4.40 10.79
C MET A 105 3.01 -2.92 11.23
N TYR A 106 3.29 -2.66 12.51
CA TYR A 106 3.48 -1.30 13.03
C TYR A 106 4.63 -0.55 12.34
N LEU A 107 5.62 -1.26 11.78
CA LEU A 107 6.76 -0.69 11.06
C LEU A 107 6.33 0.06 9.79
N THR A 108 5.21 -0.31 9.18
CA THR A 108 4.63 0.41 8.02
C THR A 108 4.20 1.84 8.33
N MET A 109 4.13 2.19 9.62
CA MET A 109 3.75 3.51 10.13
C MET A 109 4.83 4.13 11.01
N ALA A 110 5.96 3.45 11.19
CA ALA A 110 7.06 3.92 12.02
C ALA A 110 7.81 5.07 11.33
N ASP A 111 8.34 5.96 12.16
CA ASP A 111 9.16 7.09 11.73
C ASP A 111 10.50 7.00 12.45
N TYR A 112 11.61 7.17 11.74
CA TYR A 112 12.95 7.10 12.32
C TYR A 112 13.21 8.15 13.40
N ARG A 113 12.35 9.16 13.52
CA ARG A 113 12.40 10.19 14.56
C ARG A 113 11.73 9.76 15.86
N TYR A 114 11.01 8.64 15.87
CA TYR A 114 10.36 8.14 17.08
C TYR A 114 11.37 7.59 18.08
N ASN A 115 11.23 7.99 19.34
CA ASN A 115 11.95 7.36 20.44
C ASN A 115 11.33 6.00 20.82
N SER A 116 12.03 5.24 21.66
CA SER A 116 11.63 3.87 22.02
C SER A 116 10.22 3.80 22.65
N GLN A 117 9.85 4.78 23.49
CA GLN A 117 8.49 4.84 24.05
C GLN A 117 7.43 5.16 22.98
N GLN A 118 7.74 6.01 21.99
CA GLN A 118 6.86 6.26 20.85
C GLN A 118 6.70 5.00 19.99
N MET A 119 7.77 4.23 19.80
CA MET A 119 7.72 2.94 19.13
C MET A 119 6.84 1.93 19.89
N ALA A 120 6.92 1.91 21.23
CA ALA A 120 6.06 1.07 22.06
C ALA A 120 4.57 1.45 21.93
N ILE A 121 4.26 2.76 21.96
CA ILE A 121 2.89 3.25 21.74
C ILE A 121 2.41 2.88 20.32
N LEU A 122 3.25 3.09 19.30
CA LEU A 122 2.92 2.77 17.92
C LEU A 122 2.61 1.27 17.76
N LYS A 123 3.45 0.39 18.32
CA LYS A 123 3.23 -1.06 18.27
C LYS A 123 1.88 -1.41 18.89
N GLY A 124 1.61 -0.95 20.12
CA GLY A 124 0.34 -1.22 20.81
C GLY A 124 -0.90 -0.73 20.05
N ILE A 125 -0.86 0.50 19.52
CA ILE A 125 -1.98 1.07 18.76
C ILE A 125 -2.18 0.35 17.42
N ALA A 126 -1.08 0.01 16.73
CA ALA A 126 -1.15 -0.68 15.46
C ALA A 126 -1.71 -2.09 15.61
N THR A 127 -1.25 -2.86 16.60
CA THR A 127 -1.76 -4.20 16.93
C THR A 127 -3.25 -4.16 17.23
N TRP A 128 -3.68 -3.29 18.16
CA TRP A 128 -5.10 -3.13 18.49
C TRP A 128 -5.96 -2.79 17.27
N ARG A 129 -5.48 -1.88 16.41
CA ARG A 129 -6.22 -1.47 15.22
C ARG A 129 -6.37 -2.63 14.23
N GLU A 130 -5.37 -3.51 14.14
CA GLU A 130 -5.42 -4.69 13.26
C GLU A 130 -6.38 -5.75 13.76
N GLU A 131 -6.29 -6.09 15.05
CA GLU A 131 -7.18 -7.05 15.69
C GLU A 131 -8.64 -6.61 15.53
N LEU A 132 -8.93 -5.33 15.76
CA LEU A 132 -10.26 -4.79 15.59
C LEU A 132 -10.70 -4.76 14.10
N ALA A 133 -9.79 -4.47 13.16
CA ALA A 133 -10.09 -4.49 11.73
C ALA A 133 -10.51 -5.88 11.27
N ARG A 134 -9.77 -6.91 11.70
CA ARG A 134 -10.08 -8.32 11.41
C ARG A 134 -11.37 -8.75 12.08
N ALA A 135 -11.55 -8.44 13.36
CA ALA A 135 -12.74 -8.83 14.12
C ALA A 135 -14.03 -8.21 13.56
N THR A 136 -13.96 -6.99 13.02
CA THR A 136 -15.12 -6.28 12.44
C THR A 136 -15.24 -6.43 10.93
N ASN A 137 -14.27 -7.08 10.28
CA ASN A 137 -14.15 -7.15 8.82
C ASN A 137 -14.26 -5.76 8.16
N GLN A 138 -13.52 -4.79 8.69
CA GLN A 138 -13.51 -3.41 8.19
C GLN A 138 -12.09 -2.95 7.85
N PRO A 139 -11.93 -2.06 6.86
CA PRO A 139 -10.62 -1.44 6.60
C PRO A 139 -10.07 -0.76 7.86
N ARG A 140 -8.78 -0.93 8.14
CA ARG A 140 -8.05 -0.26 9.24
C ARG A 140 -8.31 1.25 9.32
N THR A 141 -8.48 1.90 8.17
CA THR A 141 -8.73 3.34 8.06
C THR A 141 -10.11 3.77 8.55
N PHE A 142 -11.08 2.84 8.61
CA PHE A 142 -12.41 3.10 9.14
C PHE A 142 -12.41 3.11 10.66
N ILE A 143 -11.49 2.35 11.29
CA ILE A 143 -11.29 2.39 12.75
C ILE A 143 -10.63 3.70 13.17
N ILE A 144 -9.37 3.91 12.77
CA ILE A 144 -8.66 5.19 12.96
C ILE A 144 -7.71 5.44 11.78
N LYS A 145 -7.73 6.67 11.27
CA LYS A 145 -6.87 7.08 10.15
C LYS A 145 -5.39 7.07 10.53
N LYS A 146 -4.51 6.86 9.55
CA LYS A 146 -3.04 6.90 9.77
C LYS A 146 -2.57 8.19 10.44
N GLN A 147 -3.18 9.33 10.09
CA GLN A 147 -2.87 10.63 10.69
C GLN A 147 -3.17 10.68 12.20
N ALA A 148 -4.34 10.18 12.61
CA ALA A 148 -4.71 10.11 14.02
C ALA A 148 -3.75 9.23 14.84
N VAL A 149 -3.30 8.10 14.28
CA VAL A 149 -2.28 7.25 14.94
C VAL A 149 -0.97 8.01 15.13
N ARG A 150 -0.49 8.73 14.10
CA ARG A 150 0.72 9.55 14.18
C ARG A 150 0.61 10.60 15.28
N GLU A 151 -0.55 11.24 15.40
CA GLU A 151 -0.82 12.25 16.43
C GLU A 151 -0.85 11.62 17.82
N ILE A 152 -1.52 10.47 18.01
CA ILE A 152 -1.48 9.72 19.27
C ILE A 152 -0.04 9.39 19.71
N VAL A 153 0.78 8.91 18.78
CA VAL A 153 2.18 8.55 19.05
C VAL A 153 3.02 9.80 19.40
N THR A 154 2.76 10.92 18.72
CA THR A 154 3.52 12.16 18.91
C THR A 154 3.12 12.87 20.19
N GLU A 155 1.82 13.08 20.39
CA GLU A 155 1.23 13.86 21.48
C GLU A 155 1.10 13.08 22.78
N LYS A 156 1.09 11.74 22.70
CA LYS A 156 1.01 10.81 23.83
C LYS A 156 -0.10 11.19 24.82
N PRO A 157 -1.37 11.29 24.37
CA PRO A 157 -2.45 11.79 25.22
C PRO A 157 -2.65 10.94 26.48
N ASN A 158 -3.03 11.58 27.59
CA ASN A 158 -3.26 10.94 28.89
C ASN A 158 -4.72 10.97 29.36
N SER A 159 -5.60 11.61 28.59
CA SER A 159 -7.01 11.78 28.91
C SER A 159 -7.87 11.89 27.66
N MET A 160 -9.18 11.67 27.82
CA MET A 160 -10.17 11.81 26.73
C MET A 160 -10.16 13.22 26.12
N ARG A 161 -9.94 14.24 26.96
CA ARG A 161 -9.82 15.63 26.52
C ARG A 161 -8.62 15.81 25.58
N GLU A 162 -7.46 15.27 25.96
CA GLU A 162 -6.28 15.34 25.10
C GLU A 162 -6.45 14.56 23.80
N LEU A 163 -7.03 13.36 23.85
CA LEU A 163 -7.36 12.61 22.63
C LEU A 163 -8.25 13.42 21.69
N ALA A 164 -9.27 14.10 22.22
CA ALA A 164 -10.20 14.89 21.42
C ALA A 164 -9.59 16.17 20.82
N HIS A 165 -8.67 16.83 21.53
CA HIS A 165 -8.12 18.12 21.10
C HIS A 165 -6.77 18.04 20.39
N LYS A 166 -5.98 16.98 20.63
CA LYS A 166 -4.63 16.82 20.08
C LYS A 166 -4.57 15.85 18.91
N THR A 167 -5.70 15.24 18.53
CA THR A 167 -5.75 14.29 17.43
C THR A 167 -6.92 14.60 16.49
N THR A 168 -6.82 14.10 15.27
CA THR A 168 -7.83 14.15 14.20
C THR A 168 -8.80 12.99 14.27
N MET A 169 -8.90 12.31 15.42
CA MET A 169 -9.86 11.23 15.62
C MET A 169 -11.30 11.74 15.50
N HIS A 170 -12.11 11.00 14.76
CA HIS A 170 -13.53 11.31 14.64
C HIS A 170 -14.26 11.12 15.98
N ARG A 171 -15.23 11.99 16.29
CA ARG A 171 -15.94 11.99 17.57
C ARG A 171 -16.64 10.66 17.89
N SER A 172 -17.17 9.97 16.88
CA SER A 172 -17.78 8.65 17.08
C SER A 172 -16.75 7.60 17.53
N MET A 173 -15.56 7.61 16.94
CA MET A 173 -14.47 6.69 17.28
C MET A 173 -13.85 7.00 18.64
N LEU A 174 -13.75 8.29 19.00
CA LEU A 174 -13.38 8.69 20.36
C LEU A 174 -14.34 8.12 21.40
N ARG A 175 -15.66 8.18 21.15
CA ARG A 175 -16.66 7.63 22.07
C ARG A 175 -16.60 6.11 22.18
N LEU A 176 -16.33 5.42 21.07
CA LEU A 176 -16.28 3.96 21.04
C LEU A 176 -14.99 3.40 21.66
N TYR A 177 -13.84 3.98 21.31
CA TYR A 177 -12.52 3.37 21.54
C TYR A 177 -11.56 4.22 22.38
N GLY A 178 -11.96 5.43 22.79
CA GLY A 178 -11.06 6.36 23.48
C GLY A 178 -10.47 5.81 24.78
N GLU A 179 -11.27 5.19 25.63
CA GLU A 179 -10.80 4.60 26.90
C GLU A 179 -9.83 3.43 26.67
N GLU A 180 -10.12 2.59 25.68
CA GLU A 180 -9.26 1.47 25.31
C GLU A 180 -7.90 1.96 24.79
N LEU A 181 -7.91 2.97 23.92
CA LEU A 181 -6.69 3.63 23.43
C LEU A 181 -5.87 4.24 24.58
N LEU A 182 -6.51 4.91 25.55
CA LEU A 182 -5.81 5.45 26.72
C LEU A 182 -5.17 4.36 27.57
N LYS A 183 -5.83 3.20 27.72
CA LYS A 183 -5.27 2.03 28.40
C LYS A 183 -4.03 1.52 27.66
N ILE A 184 -4.09 1.39 26.35
CA ILE A 184 -2.94 0.96 25.51
C ILE A 184 -1.78 1.94 25.64
N ILE A 185 -2.04 3.25 25.52
CA ILE A 185 -1.02 4.30 25.64
C ILE A 185 -0.37 4.26 27.04
N ARG A 186 -1.18 4.10 28.10
CA ARG A 186 -0.68 4.02 29.48
C ARG A 186 0.20 2.80 29.69
N ASN A 187 -0.24 1.63 29.20
CA ASN A 187 0.54 0.40 29.28
C ASN A 187 1.87 0.56 28.55
N ALA A 188 1.85 1.07 27.31
CA ALA A 188 3.05 1.29 26.52
C ALA A 188 4.03 2.31 27.16
N LYS A 189 3.52 3.34 27.85
CA LYS A 189 4.37 4.29 28.58
C LYS A 189 5.06 3.69 29.80
N ASN A 190 4.42 2.70 30.43
CA ASN A 190 4.88 2.04 31.65
C ASN A 190 5.74 0.79 31.38
N LEU A 191 5.88 0.39 30.11
CA LEU A 191 6.78 -0.71 29.76
C LEU A 191 8.22 -0.36 30.16
N PRO A 192 8.99 -1.32 30.71
CA PRO A 192 10.42 -1.13 30.91
C PRO A 192 11.12 -0.81 29.58
N PRO A 193 12.14 0.08 29.55
CA PRO A 193 12.84 0.43 28.32
C PRO A 193 13.44 -0.77 27.56
N ALA A 194 13.75 -1.85 28.27
CA ALA A 194 14.25 -3.10 27.69
C ALA A 194 13.19 -3.87 26.85
N GLU A 195 11.90 -3.61 27.10
CA GLU A 195 10.77 -4.22 26.37
C GLU A 195 10.27 -3.33 25.23
N HIS A 196 10.83 -2.12 25.06
CA HIS A 196 10.46 -1.26 23.95
C HIS A 196 10.95 -1.83 22.62
N PRO A 197 10.17 -1.71 21.54
CA PRO A 197 10.65 -2.08 20.21
C PRO A 197 11.87 -1.24 19.80
N ALA A 198 12.75 -1.84 19.00
CA ALA A 198 13.92 -1.14 18.46
C ALA A 198 13.49 0.08 17.62
N CYS A 199 14.22 1.18 17.77
CA CYS A 199 14.04 2.36 16.92
C CYS A 199 14.57 2.10 15.51
N LEU A 200 13.97 2.73 14.51
CA LEU A 200 14.48 2.65 13.14
C LEU A 200 15.80 3.40 12.99
N VAL A 201 16.65 2.90 12.11
CA VAL A 201 17.89 3.59 11.72
C VAL A 201 17.52 4.79 10.84
N PRO A 202 18.06 5.99 11.10
CA PRO A 202 17.81 7.15 10.26
C PRO A 202 18.36 6.91 8.84
N PRO A 203 17.66 7.40 7.79
CA PRO A 203 18.17 7.26 6.43
C PRO A 203 19.50 8.00 6.30
N TYR A 204 20.42 7.42 5.52
CA TYR A 204 21.70 8.05 5.23
C TYR A 204 21.47 9.41 4.54
N ARG A 205 22.05 10.48 5.09
CA ARG A 205 22.14 11.78 4.43
C ARG A 205 23.60 12.08 4.13
N SER A 206 23.95 12.10 2.83
CA SER A 206 25.26 12.58 2.38
C SER A 206 25.49 14.01 2.89
N LYS A 207 26.65 14.27 3.48
CA LYS A 207 27.03 15.59 4.02
C LYS A 207 27.41 16.60 2.93
N ASN A 208 27.52 16.18 1.67
CA ASN A 208 27.94 17.05 0.58
C ASN A 208 26.75 17.79 -0.04
N LYS A 209 26.42 18.96 0.51
CA LYS A 209 25.66 20.00 -0.18
C LYS A 209 26.62 20.93 -0.91
N ASN A 210 27.15 20.51 -2.06
CA ASN A 210 27.70 21.43 -3.04
C ASN A 210 27.20 21.00 -4.42
N PRO A 211 26.23 21.70 -5.03
CA PRO A 211 26.03 21.54 -6.47
C PRO A 211 27.31 22.02 -7.15
N VAL A 212 27.93 21.14 -7.93
CA VAL A 212 29.01 21.52 -8.84
C VAL A 212 28.48 22.66 -9.70
N LYS A 213 28.96 23.89 -9.48
CA LYS A 213 28.73 24.97 -10.44
C LYS A 213 29.39 24.51 -11.73
N SER A 214 28.60 24.26 -12.76
CA SER A 214 29.12 24.11 -14.12
C SER A 214 29.78 25.45 -14.49
N SER A 215 31.10 25.48 -14.50
CA SER A 215 31.84 26.51 -15.22
C SER A 215 31.56 26.28 -16.71
N ALA A 216 30.57 26.98 -17.25
CA ALA A 216 30.50 27.17 -18.69
C ALA A 216 31.77 27.94 -19.08
N ALA A 217 32.61 27.28 -19.86
CA ALA A 217 33.73 27.89 -20.54
C ALA A 217 33.19 29.00 -21.45
N SER A 218 33.71 30.21 -21.28
CA SER A 218 33.63 31.25 -22.29
C SER A 218 34.83 31.08 -23.19
N ASP A 219 34.59 30.68 -24.44
CA ASP A 219 35.42 30.98 -25.61
C ASP A 219 34.50 31.63 -26.66
#